data_AF-A0A1H9YES7-F1
#
_entry.id   AF-A0A1H9YES7-F1
#
_cell.length_a   1.000
_cell.length_b   1.000
_cell.length_c   1.000
_cell.angle_alpha   90.00
_cell.angle_beta   90.00
_cell.angle_gamma   90.00
#
_symmetry.space_group_name_H-M   'P 1'
#
loop_
_entity.id
_entity.type
_entity.pdbx_description
1 polymer ?
#
loop_
_entity_poly.entity_id
_entity_poly.type
_entity_poly.pdbx_seq_one_letter_code
_entity_poly.pdbx_strand_id
1 'polypeptide(L)'
;MLKLIRKFHSFIREFLSPYKLTEMLKRNGFISEEKKGEFKESFKKFLAAYKSPKVLKKDITLSQEKKTELQEYYRTIPPKDFDTLFSLYRDYLKHEDGLINYRATWFVGVQSFLIATFGLSYQKKFEVVAQAIKNCSIGQLEGSIYLYDISLLLLVIVGIFSSYAAISSIRAAVEAIDELQRKWKEEIIQGQTLHHLPNIIGGGMKDTVKDGAELALNLPVFFLRFWTGVVVFGVADAFHDYSLLN
;
A
#
# COMPACT_ATOMS: atom_id res chain seq x y z
N MET A 1 -7.25 7.56 25.84
CA MET A 1 -6.87 7.52 24.41
C MET A 1 -5.58 6.70 24.15
N LEU A 2 -4.43 7.04 24.73
CA LEU A 2 -3.15 6.29 24.55
C LEU A 2 -3.19 4.79 24.92
N LYS A 3 -3.93 4.39 25.98
CA LYS A 3 -4.13 2.97 26.33
C LYS A 3 -4.97 2.22 25.27
N LEU A 4 -5.91 2.90 24.62
CA LEU A 4 -6.74 2.33 23.56
C LEU A 4 -5.92 2.13 22.28
N ILE A 5 -5.06 3.10 21.94
CA ILE A 5 -4.12 3.02 20.80
C ILE A 5 -3.12 1.87 21.01
N ARG A 6 -2.59 1.66 22.23
CA ARG A 6 -1.71 0.51 22.52
C ARG A 6 -2.44 -0.83 22.45
N LYS A 7 -3.67 -0.92 22.97
CA LYS A 7 -4.49 -2.14 22.84
C LYS A 7 -4.84 -2.44 21.39
N PHE A 8 -5.18 -1.42 20.59
CA PHE A 8 -5.48 -1.56 19.18
C PHE A 8 -4.25 -1.94 18.35
N HIS A 9 -3.08 -1.35 18.64
CA HIS A 9 -1.82 -1.75 18.01
C HIS A 9 -1.42 -3.19 18.37
N SER A 10 -1.62 -3.61 19.62
CA SER A 10 -1.43 -5.00 20.04
C SER A 10 -2.38 -5.92 19.27
N PHE A 11 -3.66 -5.57 19.21
CA PHE A 11 -4.69 -6.32 18.51
C PHE A 11 -4.40 -6.47 17.00
N ILE A 12 -4.03 -5.39 16.29
CA ILE A 12 -3.66 -5.45 14.88
C ILE A 12 -2.43 -6.35 14.66
N ARG A 13 -1.41 -6.24 15.53
CA ARG A 13 -0.21 -7.08 15.46
C ARG A 13 -0.54 -8.55 15.72
N GLU A 14 -1.51 -8.83 16.57
CA GLU A 14 -1.98 -10.17 16.91
C GLU A 14 -2.94 -10.75 15.85
N PHE A 15 -3.75 -9.92 15.20
CA PHE A 15 -4.74 -10.30 14.19
C PHE A 15 -4.10 -10.51 12.81
N LEU A 16 -3.09 -9.71 12.47
CA LEU A 16 -2.27 -9.89 11.26
C LEU A 16 -1.16 -10.93 11.43
N SER A 17 -1.08 -11.58 12.59
CA SER A 17 -0.19 -12.73 12.79
C SER A 17 -0.64 -13.89 11.89
N PRO A 18 0.22 -14.38 10.97
CA PRO A 18 -0.14 -15.46 10.06
C PRO A 18 -0.55 -16.76 10.79
N TYR A 19 -0.11 -16.95 12.04
CA TYR A 19 -0.51 -18.05 12.90
C TYR A 19 -1.96 -17.95 13.38
N LYS A 20 -2.42 -16.74 13.72
CA LYS A 20 -3.77 -16.54 14.29
C LYS A 20 -4.84 -16.49 13.19
N LEU A 21 -4.48 -15.97 12.02
CA LEU A 21 -5.34 -15.98 10.83
C LEU A 21 -5.65 -17.42 10.36
N THR A 22 -4.64 -18.31 10.37
CA THR A 22 -4.83 -19.72 10.02
C THR A 22 -5.63 -20.51 11.07
N GLU A 23 -5.46 -20.20 12.36
CA GLU A 23 -6.32 -20.72 13.44
C GLU A 23 -7.78 -20.28 13.30
N MET A 24 -8.04 -19.00 13.00
CA MET A 24 -9.40 -18.49 12.80
C MET A 24 -10.08 -19.11 11.58
N LEU A 25 -9.37 -19.25 10.46
CA LEU A 25 -9.89 -19.90 9.25
C LEU A 25 -10.17 -21.39 9.46
N LYS A 26 -9.35 -22.07 10.28
CA LYS A 26 -9.57 -23.46 10.71
C LYS A 26 -10.79 -23.59 11.62
N ARG A 27 -10.92 -22.71 12.62
CA ARG A 27 -12.03 -22.73 13.58
C ARG A 27 -13.39 -22.49 12.91
N ASN A 28 -13.40 -21.75 11.81
CA ASN A 28 -14.61 -21.44 11.05
C ASN A 28 -14.82 -22.38 9.84
N GLY A 29 -14.06 -23.46 9.71
CA GLY A 29 -14.26 -24.48 8.67
C GLY A 29 -13.90 -24.05 7.23
N PHE A 30 -13.29 -22.88 7.04
CA PHE A 30 -12.96 -22.36 5.71
C PHE A 30 -11.75 -23.05 5.06
N ILE A 31 -10.92 -23.74 5.85
CA ILE A 31 -9.72 -24.43 5.38
C ILE A 31 -9.71 -25.85 5.95
N SER A 32 -9.78 -26.86 5.09
CA SER A 32 -9.50 -28.25 5.49
C SER A 32 -8.03 -28.40 5.88
N GLU A 33 -7.72 -29.33 6.79
CA GLU A 33 -6.33 -29.59 7.23
C GLU A 33 -5.37 -29.80 6.04
N GLU A 34 -5.87 -30.35 4.94
CA GLU A 34 -5.13 -30.59 3.70
C GLU A 34 -4.68 -29.28 3.02
N LYS A 35 -5.54 -28.24 2.99
CA LYS A 35 -5.24 -26.94 2.34
C LYS A 35 -4.43 -25.98 3.21
N LYS A 36 -4.25 -26.28 4.49
CA LYS A 36 -3.47 -25.46 5.42
C LYS A 36 -1.99 -25.41 5.04
N GLY A 37 -1.44 -26.54 4.59
CA GLY A 37 -0.08 -26.63 4.07
C GLY A 37 0.10 -25.76 2.85
N GLU A 38 -0.81 -25.88 1.88
CA GLU A 38 -0.79 -25.18 0.60
C GLU A 38 -0.95 -23.65 0.77
N PHE A 39 -1.88 -23.19 1.61
CA PHE A 39 -2.04 -21.75 1.92
C PHE A 39 -0.79 -21.19 2.60
N LYS A 40 -0.20 -21.91 3.56
CA LYS A 40 1.03 -21.46 4.24
C LYS A 40 2.20 -21.38 3.26
N GLU A 41 2.32 -22.34 2.36
CA GLU A 41 3.37 -22.39 1.34
C GLU A 41 3.18 -21.30 0.28
N SER A 42 1.95 -21.07 -0.16
CA SER A 42 1.56 -20.03 -1.12
C SER A 42 1.71 -18.62 -0.53
N PHE A 43 1.31 -18.41 0.73
CA PHE A 43 1.52 -17.14 1.45
C PHE A 43 3.02 -16.88 1.73
N LYS A 44 3.80 -17.92 2.03
CA LYS A 44 5.25 -17.81 2.18
C LYS A 44 5.93 -17.50 0.84
N LYS A 45 5.49 -18.12 -0.26
CA LYS A 45 5.93 -17.81 -1.64
C LYS A 45 5.55 -16.39 -2.04
N PHE A 46 4.32 -15.95 -1.73
CA PHE A 46 3.87 -14.58 -1.93
C PHE A 46 4.74 -13.58 -1.17
N LEU A 47 4.97 -13.78 0.14
CA LEU A 47 5.86 -12.94 0.94
C LEU A 47 7.32 -12.99 0.49
N ALA A 48 7.78 -14.14 -0.04
CA ALA A 48 9.13 -14.29 -0.58
C ALA A 48 9.30 -13.62 -1.95
N ALA A 49 8.27 -13.64 -2.79
CA ALA A 49 8.22 -12.90 -4.05
C ALA A 49 8.06 -11.39 -3.81
N TYR A 50 7.41 -11.02 -2.71
CA TYR A 50 7.22 -9.63 -2.27
C TYR A 50 8.44 -9.05 -1.54
N LYS A 51 9.35 -9.89 -1.01
CA LYS A 51 10.70 -9.42 -0.72
C LYS A 51 11.29 -9.02 -2.06
N SER A 52 11.28 -7.70 -2.31
CA SER A 52 11.85 -7.03 -3.49
C SER A 52 13.01 -7.88 -3.99
N PRO A 53 12.99 -8.33 -5.26
CA PRO A 53 14.04 -9.20 -5.79
C PRO A 53 15.32 -8.60 -5.28
N LYS A 54 16.09 -9.36 -4.49
CA LYS A 54 17.37 -8.88 -3.98
C LYS A 54 18.09 -8.46 -5.23
N VAL A 55 18.06 -7.16 -5.54
CA VAL A 55 18.90 -6.55 -6.54
C VAL A 55 20.23 -7.00 -6.02
N LEU A 56 20.82 -7.96 -6.74
CA LEU A 56 22.09 -8.50 -6.37
C LEU A 56 22.94 -7.25 -6.30
N LYS A 57 23.22 -6.77 -5.09
CA LYS A 57 24.30 -5.85 -4.82
C LYS A 57 25.52 -6.68 -5.11
N LYS A 58 25.76 -6.90 -6.40
CA LYS A 58 27.06 -7.24 -6.89
C LYS A 58 27.80 -5.96 -6.55
N ASP A 59 28.56 -6.02 -5.46
CA ASP A 59 29.60 -5.04 -5.20
C ASP A 59 30.51 -5.14 -6.42
N ILE A 60 30.17 -4.36 -7.45
CA ILE A 60 31.06 -4.15 -8.57
C ILE A 60 32.09 -3.19 -7.98
N THR A 61 33.06 -3.74 -7.26
CA THR A 61 34.34 -3.08 -7.04
C THR A 61 34.97 -2.94 -8.42
N LEU A 62 34.56 -1.89 -9.13
CA LEU A 62 35.15 -1.48 -10.38
C LEU A 62 36.64 -1.28 -10.11
N SER A 63 37.51 -1.99 -10.85
CA SER A 63 38.95 -1.80 -10.71
C SER A 63 39.28 -0.32 -10.93
N GLN A 64 40.31 0.19 -10.25
CA GLN A 64 40.68 1.60 -10.39
C GLN A 64 40.95 1.98 -11.85
N GLU A 65 41.54 1.07 -12.62
CA GLU A 65 41.79 1.23 -14.06
C GLU A 65 40.51 1.50 -14.85
N LYS A 66 39.43 0.75 -14.59
CA LYS A 66 38.14 0.93 -15.26
C LYS A 66 37.44 2.23 -14.85
N LYS A 67 37.68 2.71 -13.62
CA LYS A 67 37.22 4.03 -13.17
C LYS A 67 37.94 5.16 -13.90
N THR A 68 39.25 5.00 -14.12
CA THR A 68 40.06 5.97 -14.87
C THR A 68 39.65 6.02 -16.34
N GLU A 69 39.40 4.86 -16.98
CA GLU A 69 38.89 4.81 -18.36
C GLU A 69 37.51 5.47 -18.51
N LEU A 70 36.60 5.22 -17.56
CA LEU A 70 35.29 5.89 -17.54
C LEU A 70 35.43 7.40 -17.32
N GLN A 71 36.34 7.85 -16.44
CA GLN A 71 36.64 9.26 -16.24
C GLN A 71 37.15 9.95 -17.51
N GLU A 72 38.05 9.30 -18.22
CA GLU A 72 38.61 9.80 -19.48
C GLU A 72 37.53 9.86 -20.56
N TYR A 73 36.68 8.83 -20.65
CA TYR A 73 35.51 8.81 -21.53
C TYR A 73 34.55 9.97 -21.25
N TYR A 74 34.15 10.19 -19.99
CA TYR A 74 33.23 11.27 -19.62
C TYR A 74 33.81 12.67 -19.85
N ARG A 75 35.14 12.84 -19.78
CA ARG A 75 35.81 14.10 -20.17
C ARG A 75 35.68 14.41 -21.66
N THR A 76 35.53 13.38 -22.50
CA THR A 76 35.45 13.52 -23.95
C THR A 76 34.03 13.66 -24.48
N ILE A 77 33.01 13.45 -23.64
CA ILE A 77 31.61 13.60 -24.06
C ILE A 77 31.35 15.08 -24.38
N PRO A 78 30.90 15.40 -25.61
CA PRO A 78 30.53 16.75 -26.01
C PRO A 78 29.50 17.37 -25.04
N PRO A 79 29.57 18.67 -24.74
CA PRO A 79 28.59 19.35 -23.89
C PRO A 79 27.12 19.12 -24.33
N LYS A 80 26.91 18.97 -25.64
CA LYS A 80 25.60 18.71 -26.26
C LYS A 80 24.98 17.36 -25.85
N ASP A 81 25.81 16.37 -25.55
CA ASP A 81 25.35 15.02 -25.18
C ASP A 81 24.99 14.97 -23.69
N PHE A 82 25.56 15.85 -22.86
CA PHE A 82 25.20 15.99 -21.44
C PHE A 82 23.83 16.60 -21.22
N ASP A 83 23.47 17.65 -21.97
CA ASP A 83 22.11 18.23 -21.92
C ASP A 83 21.06 17.18 -22.29
N THR A 84 21.39 16.34 -23.28
CA THR A 84 20.56 15.22 -23.71
C THR A 84 20.42 14.19 -22.59
N LEU A 85 21.51 13.78 -21.95
CA LEU A 85 21.48 12.85 -20.83
C LEU A 85 20.67 13.39 -19.64
N PHE A 86 20.90 14.64 -19.25
CA PHE A 86 20.15 15.28 -18.16
C PHE A 86 18.65 15.37 -18.49
N SER A 87 18.30 15.76 -19.72
CA SER A 87 16.90 15.80 -20.16
C SER A 87 16.24 14.42 -20.07
N LEU A 88 16.95 13.35 -20.47
CA LEU A 88 16.46 11.98 -20.39
C LEU A 88 16.17 11.56 -18.94
N TYR A 89 17.13 11.75 -18.03
CA TYR A 89 16.93 11.45 -16.60
C TYR A 89 15.77 12.25 -16.00
N ARG A 90 15.67 13.53 -16.36
CA ARG A 90 14.59 14.40 -15.88
C ARG A 90 13.22 13.96 -16.40
N ASP A 91 13.13 13.54 -17.66
CA ASP A 91 11.87 13.10 -18.25
C ASP A 91 11.43 11.74 -17.67
N TYR A 92 12.36 10.83 -17.40
CA TYR A 92 12.07 9.62 -16.62
C TYR A 92 11.55 9.93 -15.22
N LEU A 93 12.17 10.87 -14.50
CA LEU A 93 11.69 11.29 -13.18
C LEU A 93 10.28 11.86 -13.23
N LYS A 94 10.00 12.76 -14.19
CA LYS A 94 8.64 13.30 -14.38
C LYS A 94 7.63 12.20 -14.68
N HIS A 95 8.02 11.19 -15.44
CA HIS A 95 7.15 10.06 -15.75
C HIS A 95 6.80 9.26 -14.49
N GLU A 96 7.78 8.90 -13.66
CA GLU A 96 7.54 8.16 -12.41
C GLU A 96 6.73 8.98 -11.39
N ASP A 97 7.02 10.27 -11.24
CA ASP A 97 6.23 11.16 -10.39
C ASP A 97 4.77 11.29 -10.88
N GLY A 98 4.60 11.40 -12.21
CA GLY A 98 3.28 11.37 -12.85
C GLY A 98 2.52 10.08 -12.58
N LEU A 99 3.20 8.92 -12.60
CA LEU A 99 2.61 7.63 -12.25
C LEU A 99 2.17 7.58 -10.80
N ILE A 100 2.97 8.10 -9.85
CA ILE A 100 2.59 8.18 -8.44
C ILE A 100 1.34 9.04 -8.26
N ASN A 101 1.32 10.24 -8.86
CA ASN A 101 0.18 11.16 -8.77
C ASN A 101 -1.10 10.55 -9.36
N TYR A 102 -1.00 9.89 -10.52
CA TYR A 102 -2.11 9.20 -11.15
C TYR A 102 -2.65 8.08 -10.26
N ARG A 103 -1.77 7.21 -9.75
CA ARG A 103 -2.15 6.10 -8.85
C ARG A 103 -2.79 6.60 -7.56
N ALA A 104 -2.23 7.64 -6.95
CA ALA A 104 -2.79 8.26 -5.76
C ALA A 104 -4.18 8.84 -6.03
N THR A 105 -4.36 9.54 -7.15
CA THR A 105 -5.65 10.12 -7.56
C THR A 105 -6.72 9.04 -7.76
N TRP A 106 -6.40 7.99 -8.53
CA TRP A 106 -7.32 6.87 -8.72
C TRP A 106 -7.66 6.16 -7.42
N PHE A 107 -6.65 5.98 -6.57
CA PHE A 107 -6.86 5.39 -5.26
C PHE A 107 -7.82 6.22 -4.41
N VAL A 108 -7.64 7.55 -4.33
CA VAL A 108 -8.60 8.45 -3.62
C VAL A 108 -10.00 8.32 -4.20
N GLY A 109 -10.13 8.29 -5.53
CA GLY A 109 -11.42 8.13 -6.20
C GLY A 109 -12.13 6.83 -5.79
N VAL A 110 -11.42 5.70 -5.86
CA VAL A 110 -11.94 4.39 -5.44
C VAL A 110 -12.32 4.37 -3.96
N GLN A 111 -11.48 4.93 -3.08
CA GLN A 111 -11.77 4.98 -1.64
C GLN A 111 -12.98 5.84 -1.33
N SER A 112 -13.11 7.00 -1.98
CA SER A 112 -14.26 7.90 -1.80
C SER A 112 -15.55 7.22 -2.24
N PHE A 113 -15.52 6.51 -3.37
CA PHE A 113 -16.64 5.72 -3.86
C PHE A 113 -17.02 4.58 -2.90
N LEU A 114 -16.04 3.84 -2.38
CA LEU A 114 -16.28 2.77 -1.41
C LEU A 114 -16.89 3.30 -0.11
N ILE A 115 -16.40 4.42 0.41
CA ILE A 115 -16.94 5.04 1.64
C ILE A 115 -18.37 5.52 1.42
N ALA A 116 -18.66 6.18 0.29
CA ALA A 116 -20.01 6.63 -0.03
C ALA A 116 -20.97 5.44 -0.16
N THR A 117 -20.57 4.39 -0.86
CA THR A 117 -21.35 3.16 -1.03
C THR A 117 -21.57 2.45 0.32
N PHE A 118 -20.53 2.38 1.16
CA PHE A 118 -20.62 1.81 2.50
C PHE A 118 -21.62 2.59 3.36
N GLY A 119 -21.55 3.92 3.37
CA GLY A 119 -22.48 4.77 4.12
C GLY A 119 -23.93 4.61 3.68
N LEU A 120 -24.18 4.59 2.36
CA LEU A 120 -25.53 4.39 1.81
C LEU A 120 -26.09 3.00 2.14
N SER A 121 -25.27 1.95 2.00
CA SER A 121 -25.66 0.58 2.36
C SER A 121 -25.96 0.45 3.85
N TYR A 122 -25.16 1.09 4.70
CA TYR A 122 -25.36 1.07 6.15
C TYR A 122 -26.63 1.84 6.57
N GLN A 123 -26.91 2.99 5.93
CA GLN A 123 -28.17 3.70 6.13
C GLN A 123 -29.38 2.83 5.76
N LYS A 124 -29.32 2.14 4.62
CA LYS A 124 -30.41 1.24 4.17
C LYS A 124 -30.64 0.07 5.12
N LYS A 125 -29.57 -0.49 5.71
CA LYS A 125 -29.69 -1.50 6.77
C LYS A 125 -30.55 -0.97 7.92
N PHE A 126 -30.29 0.24 8.42
CA PHE A 126 -31.09 0.83 9.50
C PHE A 126 -32.54 1.10 9.12
N GLU A 127 -32.81 1.56 7.90
CA GLU A 127 -34.19 1.79 7.44
C GLU A 127 -34.99 0.48 7.46
N VAL A 128 -34.40 -0.62 6.99
CA VAL A 128 -35.02 -1.96 6.99
C VAL A 128 -35.26 -2.45 8.43
N VAL A 129 -34.27 -2.31 9.31
CA VAL A 129 -34.40 -2.69 10.73
C VAL A 129 -35.51 -1.87 11.42
N ALA A 130 -35.54 -0.55 11.22
CA ALA A 130 -36.54 0.32 11.82
C ALA A 130 -37.97 -0.01 11.34
N GLN A 131 -38.14 -0.31 10.05
CA GLN A 131 -39.44 -0.72 9.49
C GLN A 131 -39.91 -2.05 10.08
N ALA A 132 -39.00 -3.01 10.28
CA ALA A 132 -39.36 -4.31 10.82
C ALA A 132 -39.76 -4.25 12.30
N ILE A 133 -39.07 -3.42 13.09
CA ILE A 133 -39.45 -3.14 14.49
C ILE A 133 -40.88 -2.59 14.54
N LYS A 134 -41.24 -1.70 13.61
CA LYS A 134 -42.57 -1.09 13.54
C LYS A 134 -43.67 -2.08 13.16
N ASN A 135 -43.37 -3.05 12.27
CA ASN A 135 -44.36 -3.96 11.69
C ASN A 135 -44.47 -5.32 12.43
N CYS A 136 -43.72 -5.54 13.52
CA CYS A 136 -43.69 -6.78 14.30
C CYS A 136 -43.41 -8.07 13.51
N SER A 137 -42.78 -7.99 12.32
CA SER A 137 -42.49 -9.17 11.46
C SER A 137 -41.02 -9.59 11.53
N ILE A 138 -40.50 -9.81 12.75
CA ILE A 138 -39.06 -10.04 12.99
C ILE A 138 -38.55 -11.30 12.26
N GLY A 139 -39.36 -12.36 12.17
CA GLY A 139 -38.92 -13.66 11.62
C GLY A 139 -38.64 -13.70 10.11
N GLN A 140 -39.17 -12.77 9.30
CA GLN A 140 -38.85 -12.70 7.86
C GLN A 140 -37.62 -11.84 7.56
N LEU A 141 -37.10 -11.13 8.57
CA LEU A 141 -36.06 -10.12 8.39
C LEU A 141 -34.64 -10.67 8.53
N GLU A 142 -34.48 -11.77 9.26
CA GLU A 142 -33.16 -12.34 9.58
C GLU A 142 -32.32 -12.54 8.32
N GLY A 143 -32.88 -13.19 7.29
CA GLY A 143 -32.17 -13.44 6.03
C GLY A 143 -31.73 -12.17 5.29
N SER A 144 -32.52 -11.08 5.35
CA SER A 144 -32.17 -9.83 4.68
C SER A 144 -31.03 -9.10 5.39
N ILE A 145 -31.02 -9.09 6.73
CA ILE A 145 -29.95 -8.43 7.51
C ILE A 145 -28.61 -9.11 7.25
N TYR A 146 -28.57 -10.45 7.28
CA TYR A 146 -27.32 -11.19 7.02
C TYR A 146 -26.73 -10.90 5.64
N LEU A 147 -27.57 -10.75 4.60
CA LEU A 147 -27.11 -10.37 3.27
C LEU A 147 -26.50 -8.97 3.25
N TYR A 148 -27.09 -8.01 3.97
CA TYR A 148 -26.50 -6.67 4.11
C TYR A 148 -25.14 -6.73 4.82
N ASP A 149 -25.02 -7.46 5.92
CA ASP A 149 -23.75 -7.59 6.66
C ASP A 149 -22.65 -8.24 5.82
N ILE A 150 -22.98 -9.27 5.05
CA ILE A 150 -22.04 -9.89 4.09
C ILE A 150 -21.62 -8.88 3.03
N SER A 151 -22.56 -8.12 2.46
CA SER A 151 -22.25 -7.11 1.44
C SER A 151 -21.35 -5.99 1.97
N LEU A 152 -21.59 -5.53 3.20
CA LEU A 152 -20.77 -4.54 3.89
C LEU A 152 -19.37 -5.09 4.17
N LEU A 153 -19.27 -6.34 4.63
CA LEU A 153 -17.99 -7.01 4.84
C LEU A 153 -17.18 -7.11 3.54
N LEU A 154 -17.82 -7.46 2.42
CA LEU A 154 -17.17 -7.51 1.11
C LEU A 154 -16.64 -6.13 0.69
N LEU A 155 -17.40 -5.05 0.89
CA LEU A 155 -16.94 -3.69 0.61
C LEU A 155 -15.69 -3.33 1.43
N VAL A 156 -15.69 -3.69 2.72
CA VAL A 156 -14.55 -3.44 3.62
C VAL A 156 -13.32 -4.24 3.18
N ILE A 157 -13.50 -5.51 2.78
CA ILE A 157 -12.42 -6.35 2.25
C ILE A 157 -11.82 -5.71 0.99
N VAL A 158 -12.65 -5.24 0.05
CA VAL A 158 -12.19 -4.53 -1.15
C VAL A 158 -11.44 -3.24 -0.78
N GLY A 159 -11.89 -2.51 0.23
CA GLY A 159 -11.20 -1.32 0.76
C GLY A 159 -9.79 -1.64 1.30
N ILE A 160 -9.64 -2.75 2.03
CA ILE A 160 -8.35 -3.22 2.55
C ILE A 160 -7.42 -3.63 1.41
N PHE A 161 -7.90 -4.48 0.48
CA PHE A 161 -7.09 -4.99 -0.63
C PHE A 161 -6.63 -3.87 -1.56
N SER A 162 -7.52 -2.94 -1.92
CA SER A 162 -7.16 -1.78 -2.74
C SER A 162 -6.13 -0.88 -2.04
N SER A 163 -6.21 -0.71 -0.71
CA SER A 163 -5.21 0.02 0.07
C SER A 163 -3.84 -0.68 0.04
N TYR A 164 -3.80 -2.00 0.21
CA TYR A 164 -2.55 -2.75 0.07
C TYR A 164 -1.95 -2.63 -1.33
N ALA A 165 -2.76 -2.80 -2.37
CA ALA A 165 -2.31 -2.68 -3.75
C ALA A 165 -1.72 -1.30 -4.04
N ALA A 166 -2.35 -0.22 -3.54
CA ALA A 166 -1.84 1.14 -3.67
C ALA A 166 -0.50 1.33 -2.94
N ILE A 167 -0.34 0.81 -1.71
CA ILE A 167 0.93 0.86 -0.98
C ILE A 167 2.04 0.17 -1.80
N SER A 168 1.78 -1.04 -2.30
CA SER A 168 2.72 -1.79 -3.11
C SER A 168 3.14 -1.03 -4.36
N SER A 169 2.15 -0.47 -5.08
CA SER A 169 2.38 0.22 -6.33
C SER A 169 3.13 1.55 -6.17
N ILE A 170 2.83 2.33 -5.13
CA ILE A 170 3.53 3.59 -4.85
C ILE A 170 4.95 3.31 -4.36
N ARG A 171 5.16 2.31 -3.49
CA ARG A 171 6.52 1.92 -3.05
C ARG A 171 7.42 1.52 -4.21
N ALA A 172 6.90 0.75 -5.17
CA ALA A 172 7.68 0.36 -6.33
C ALA A 172 8.15 1.57 -7.16
N ALA A 173 7.30 2.60 -7.32
CA ALA A 173 7.70 3.83 -8.02
C ALA A 173 8.70 4.67 -7.21
N VAL A 174 8.52 4.79 -5.89
CA VAL A 174 9.49 5.47 -5.02
C VAL A 174 10.86 4.79 -5.07
N GLU A 175 10.89 3.46 -5.00
CA GLU A 175 12.13 2.68 -5.13
C GLU A 175 12.80 2.89 -6.50
N ALA A 176 12.02 2.99 -7.59
CA ALA A 176 12.54 3.28 -8.92
C ALA A 176 13.15 4.69 -9.01
N ILE A 177 12.51 5.69 -8.40
CA ILE A 177 13.02 7.08 -8.31
C ILE A 177 14.32 7.13 -7.49
N ASP A 178 14.37 6.45 -6.34
CA ASP A 178 15.56 6.40 -5.49
C ASP A 178 16.74 5.74 -6.21
N GLU A 179 16.49 4.66 -6.94
CA GLU A 179 17.50 3.96 -7.74
C GLU A 179 18.00 4.84 -8.89
N LEU A 180 17.11 5.58 -9.55
CA LEU A 180 17.49 6.54 -10.60
C LEU A 180 18.34 7.67 -10.03
N GLN A 181 17.99 8.18 -8.84
CA GLN A 181 18.78 9.20 -8.14
C GLN A 181 20.16 8.68 -7.72
N ARG A 182 20.24 7.41 -7.29
CA ARG A 182 21.50 6.76 -6.93
C ARG A 182 22.41 6.66 -8.15
N LYS A 183 21.90 6.14 -9.26
CA LYS A 183 22.66 6.05 -10.52
C LYS A 183 23.14 7.41 -10.99
N TRP A 184 22.28 8.42 -10.97
CA TRP A 184 22.66 9.79 -11.32
C TRP A 184 23.82 10.34 -10.47
N LYS A 185 23.78 10.12 -9.15
CA LYS A 185 24.87 10.52 -8.26
C LYS A 185 26.17 9.78 -8.56
N GLU A 186 26.09 8.49 -8.89
CA GLU A 186 27.25 7.68 -9.27
C GLU A 186 27.90 8.19 -10.56
N GLU A 187 27.10 8.52 -11.57
CA GLU A 187 27.57 9.11 -12.84
C GLU A 187 28.23 10.48 -12.62
N ILE A 188 27.64 11.36 -11.80
CA ILE A 188 28.24 12.68 -11.47
C ILE A 188 29.57 12.52 -10.74
N ILE A 189 29.64 11.63 -9.74
CA ILE A 189 30.86 11.42 -8.94
C ILE A 189 32.00 10.88 -9.82
N GLN A 190 31.68 9.97 -10.74
CA GLN A 190 32.66 9.47 -11.70
C GLN A 190 33.12 10.58 -12.65
N GLY A 191 32.22 11.46 -13.08
CA GLY A 191 32.53 12.56 -14.01
C GLY A 191 33.44 13.68 -13.50
N GLN A 192 33.63 13.86 -12.18
CA GLN A 192 34.44 14.91 -11.49
C GLN A 192 34.27 16.40 -11.90
N THR A 193 33.79 16.73 -13.09
CA THR A 193 33.68 18.10 -13.63
C THR A 193 32.27 18.70 -13.47
N LEU A 194 31.29 17.90 -13.03
CA LEU A 194 29.87 18.27 -13.03
C LEU A 194 29.33 18.71 -11.66
N HIS A 195 30.20 19.09 -10.73
CA HIS A 195 29.80 19.55 -9.38
C HIS A 195 28.85 20.76 -9.38
N HIS A 196 28.74 21.49 -10.48
CA HIS A 196 27.86 22.65 -10.63
C HIS A 196 26.41 22.28 -10.98
N LEU A 197 26.13 21.01 -11.34
CA LEU A 197 24.78 20.62 -11.71
C LEU A 197 23.90 20.40 -10.47
N PRO A 198 22.64 20.90 -10.50
CA PRO A 198 21.72 20.67 -9.41
C PRO A 198 21.34 19.18 -9.33
N ASN A 199 20.91 18.78 -8.13
CA ASN A 199 20.30 17.46 -7.96
C ASN A 199 19.05 17.36 -8.87
N ILE A 200 18.85 16.21 -9.52
CA ILE A 200 17.74 15.99 -10.45
C ILE A 200 16.36 16.00 -9.77
N ILE A 201 16.32 15.98 -8.43
CA ILE A 201 15.09 16.00 -7.63
C ILE A 201 15.17 17.10 -6.55
N GLY A 202 14.01 17.66 -6.19
CA GLY A 202 13.84 18.53 -5.02
C GLY A 202 14.42 19.94 -5.17
N GLY A 203 14.80 20.35 -6.39
CA GLY A 203 15.40 21.66 -6.64
C GLY A 203 16.73 21.88 -5.92
N GLY A 204 17.43 20.79 -5.55
CA GLY A 204 18.69 20.84 -4.80
C GLY A 204 18.53 20.67 -3.28
N MET A 205 17.31 20.72 -2.74
CA MET A 205 17.05 20.43 -1.33
C MET A 205 16.76 18.94 -1.14
N LYS A 206 17.46 18.29 -0.20
CA LYS A 206 17.31 16.83 0.03
C LYS A 206 16.02 16.47 0.77
N ASP A 207 15.50 17.39 1.57
CA ASP A 207 14.38 17.10 2.47
C ASP A 207 13.03 17.16 1.74
N THR A 208 12.87 18.06 0.76
CA THR A 208 11.63 18.23 -0.02
C THR A 208 11.22 17.00 -0.81
N VAL A 209 12.19 16.16 -1.21
CA VAL A 209 11.93 14.93 -1.95
C VAL A 209 11.22 13.89 -1.08
N LYS A 210 11.61 13.81 0.20
CA LYS A 210 11.06 12.82 1.13
C LYS A 210 9.63 13.17 1.51
N ASP A 211 9.35 14.45 1.70
CA ASP A 211 8.04 14.92 2.12
C ASP A 211 6.95 14.59 1.10
N GLY A 212 7.24 14.75 -0.20
CA GLY A 212 6.30 14.41 -1.28
C GLY A 212 5.98 12.91 -1.34
N ALA A 213 7.03 12.07 -1.26
CA ALA A 213 6.87 10.62 -1.28
C ALA A 213 6.15 10.10 -0.01
N GLU A 214 6.45 10.66 1.17
CA GLU A 214 5.78 10.31 2.42
C GLU A 214 4.28 10.60 2.36
N LEU A 215 3.88 11.77 1.82
CA LEU A 215 2.47 12.11 1.70
C LEU A 215 1.71 11.07 0.84
N ALA A 216 2.27 10.72 -0.32
CA ALA A 216 1.68 9.73 -1.23
C ALA A 216 1.56 8.34 -0.59
N LEU A 217 2.53 7.95 0.26
CA LEU A 217 2.50 6.67 0.98
C LEU A 217 1.57 6.67 2.20
N ASN A 218 1.48 7.80 2.91
CA ASN A 218 0.67 7.91 4.12
C ASN A 218 -0.83 7.80 3.82
N LEU A 219 -1.26 8.22 2.64
CA LEU A 219 -2.67 8.21 2.26
C LEU A 219 -3.25 6.77 2.18
N PRO A 220 -2.68 5.80 1.43
CA PRO A 220 -3.12 4.41 1.50
C PRO A 220 -3.02 3.77 2.88
N VAL A 221 -2.01 4.13 3.67
CA VAL A 221 -1.87 3.64 5.05
C VAL A 221 -3.01 4.16 5.93
N PHE A 222 -3.43 5.40 5.75
CA PHE A 222 -4.58 5.97 6.43
C PHE A 222 -5.85 5.19 6.11
N PHE A 223 -6.16 4.95 4.83
CA PHE A 223 -7.36 4.19 4.45
C PHE A 223 -7.31 2.72 4.89
N LEU A 224 -6.14 2.08 4.86
CA LEU A 224 -5.96 0.75 5.42
C LEU A 224 -6.35 0.70 6.91
N ARG A 225 -5.90 1.69 7.68
CA ARG A 225 -6.26 1.82 9.11
C ARG A 225 -7.74 2.11 9.30
N PHE A 226 -8.30 2.99 8.46
CA PHE A 226 -9.73 3.30 8.46
C PHE A 226 -10.57 2.03 8.28
N TRP A 227 -10.34 1.25 7.22
CA TRP A 227 -11.08 0.02 6.97
C TRP A 227 -10.87 -1.04 8.03
N THR A 228 -9.66 -1.15 8.59
CA THR A 228 -9.41 -2.03 9.74
C THR A 228 -10.25 -1.60 10.96
N GLY A 229 -10.39 -0.30 11.18
CA GLY A 229 -11.29 0.25 12.20
C GLY A 229 -12.75 -0.11 11.95
N VAL A 230 -13.20 -0.01 10.69
CA VAL A 230 -14.56 -0.41 10.28
C VAL A 230 -14.82 -1.90 10.51
N VAL A 231 -13.85 -2.79 10.23
CA VAL A 231 -13.97 -4.23 10.56
C VAL A 231 -14.19 -4.42 12.06
N VAL A 232 -13.36 -3.78 12.89
CA VAL A 232 -13.46 -3.91 14.35
C VAL A 232 -14.80 -3.40 14.86
N PHE A 233 -15.26 -2.26 14.31
CA PHE A 233 -16.59 -1.72 14.63
C PHE A 233 -17.70 -2.68 14.22
N GLY A 234 -17.68 -3.20 12.99
CA GLY A 234 -18.71 -4.14 12.50
C GLY A 234 -18.75 -5.45 13.27
N VAL A 235 -17.60 -5.97 13.73
CA VAL A 235 -17.56 -7.16 14.60
C VAL A 235 -18.16 -6.85 15.98
N ALA A 236 -17.89 -5.67 16.54
CA ALA A 236 -18.48 -5.25 17.81
C ALA A 236 -20.00 -5.05 17.70
N ASP A 237 -20.47 -4.45 16.61
CA ASP A 237 -21.88 -4.26 16.27
C ASP A 237 -22.59 -5.61 16.15
N ALA A 238 -22.03 -6.55 15.37
CA ALA A 238 -22.58 -7.90 15.22
C ALA A 238 -22.64 -8.67 16.56
N PHE A 239 -21.64 -8.50 17.44
CA PHE A 239 -21.66 -9.13 18.76
C PHE A 239 -22.74 -8.53 19.66
N HIS A 240 -22.94 -7.20 19.59
CA HIS A 240 -24.00 -6.52 20.30
C HIS A 240 -25.39 -6.98 19.81
N ASP A 241 -25.60 -7.06 18.50
CA ASP A 241 -26.85 -7.57 17.91
C ASP A 241 -27.13 -9.02 18.32
N TYR A 242 -26.11 -9.88 18.28
CA TYR A 242 -26.22 -11.26 18.76
C TYR A 242 -26.60 -11.36 20.25
N SER A 243 -26.11 -10.42 21.08
CA SER A 243 -26.45 -10.39 22.51
C SER A 243 -27.85 -9.87 22.81
N LEU A 244 -28.47 -9.12 21.89
CA LEU A 244 -29.86 -8.66 22.04
C LEU A 244 -30.87 -9.73 21.60
N LEU A 245 -30.46 -10.65 20.73
CA LEU A 245 -31.34 -11.69 20.17
C LEU A 245 -31.42 -12.95 21.03
N ASN A 246 -30.50 -13.16 21.98
CA ASN A 246 -30.48 -14.29 22.93
C ASN A 246 -30.83 -13.83 24.34
#